data_AF-A0A645HEG5-F1
#
_entry.id   AF-A0A645HEG5-F1
#
_cell.length_a   1.000
_cell.length_b   1.000
_cell.length_c   1.000
_cell.angle_alpha   90.00
_cell.angle_beta   90.00
_cell.angle_gamma   90.00
#
_symmetry.space_group_name_H-M   'P 1'
#
loop_
_entity.id
_entity.type
_entity.pdbx_description
1 polymer ?
#
loop_
_entity_poly.entity_id
_entity_poly.type
_entity_poly.pdbx_seq_one_letter_code
_entity_poly.pdbx_strand_id
1 'polypeptide(L)'
;MLGMLGLVFSDAGVGKAVAYVTTTYINMDVRFVAVAVYVIGMALFTVIMGNGFAAFPVMTGGVGVPVLVGVYHGDPAVMAAVGMLSGYCGTLLTPMAANFNLVPAALLEIDKNAVIRAQVPTAITLLIVNVFLLNFLMFR
;
A
#
# COMPACT_ATOMS: atom_id res chain seq x y z
N MET A 1 1.76 18.40 -3.61
CA MET A 1 2.65 17.91 -4.69
C MET A 1 2.89 16.39 -4.67
N LEU A 2 2.66 15.66 -3.57
CA LEU A 2 2.91 14.21 -3.51
C LEU A 2 2.02 13.36 -4.45
N GLY A 3 0.77 13.76 -4.70
CA GLY A 3 -0.09 13.12 -5.70
C GLY A 3 0.44 13.22 -7.14
N MET A 4 1.27 14.24 -7.45
CA MET A 4 1.89 14.35 -8.77
C MET A 4 2.98 13.30 -8.99
N LEU A 5 3.68 12.85 -7.95
CA LEU A 5 4.63 11.74 -8.08
C LEU A 5 3.92 10.43 -8.44
N GLY A 6 2.74 10.18 -7.86
CA GLY A 6 1.90 9.04 -8.23
C GLY A 6 1.48 9.08 -9.70
N LEU A 7 1.12 10.27 -10.22
CA LEU A 7 0.84 10.46 -11.65
C LEU A 7 2.07 10.22 -12.52
N VAL A 8 3.22 10.78 -12.16
CA VAL A 8 4.48 10.57 -12.91
C VAL A 8 4.87 9.09 -12.94
N PHE A 9 4.73 8.34 -11.85
CA PHE A 9 5.00 6.89 -11.85
C PHE A 9 3.99 6.10 -12.68
N SER A 10 2.73 6.52 -12.67
CA SER A 10 1.71 5.95 -13.55
C SER A 10 2.06 6.18 -15.02
N ASP A 11 2.41 7.41 -15.39
CA ASP A 11 2.77 7.81 -16.75
C ASP A 11 4.09 7.17 -17.20
N ALA A 12 5.06 7.01 -16.29
CA ALA A 12 6.30 6.28 -16.52
C ALA A 12 6.10 4.76 -16.67
N GLY A 13 4.86 4.27 -16.52
CA GLY A 13 4.51 2.87 -16.77
C GLY A 13 4.80 1.92 -15.61
N VAL A 14 5.10 2.44 -14.41
CA VAL A 14 5.39 1.60 -13.23
C VAL A 14 4.20 0.71 -12.88
N GLY A 15 2.96 1.25 -13.00
CA GLY A 15 1.75 0.45 -12.78
C GLY A 15 1.64 -0.75 -13.74
N LYS A 16 2.03 -0.59 -15.02
CA LYS A 16 2.05 -1.69 -16.00
C LYS A 16 3.12 -2.73 -15.67
N ALA A 17 4.29 -2.29 -15.22
CA ALA A 17 5.36 -3.19 -14.79
C ALA A 17 4.94 -4.01 -13.56
N VAL A 18 4.30 -3.37 -12.58
CA VAL A 18 3.75 -4.06 -11.39
C VAL A 18 2.66 -5.05 -11.78
N ALA A 19 1.74 -4.66 -12.66
CA ALA A 19 0.72 -5.56 -13.19
C ALA A 19 1.37 -6.79 -13.84
N TYR A 20 2.34 -6.59 -14.73
CA TYR A 20 3.04 -7.68 -15.41
C TYR A 20 3.73 -8.62 -14.43
N VAL A 21 4.47 -8.11 -13.46
CA VAL A 21 5.18 -8.95 -12.47
C VAL A 21 4.17 -9.74 -11.63
N THR A 22 3.11 -9.09 -11.16
CA THR A 22 2.12 -9.73 -10.29
C THR A 22 1.30 -10.77 -11.03
N THR A 23 0.88 -10.53 -12.28
CA THR A 23 0.06 -11.50 -13.03
C THR A 23 0.88 -12.61 -13.69
N THR A 24 2.18 -12.39 -13.93
CA THR A 24 3.06 -13.41 -14.54
C THR A 24 3.65 -14.37 -13.50
N TYR A 25 4.04 -13.87 -12.33
CA TYR A 25 4.75 -14.67 -11.33
C TYR A 25 3.88 -15.10 -10.14
N ILE A 26 2.72 -14.46 -9.94
CA ILE A 26 1.81 -14.82 -8.85
C ILE A 26 0.54 -15.39 -9.46
N ASN A 27 0.07 -16.51 -8.91
CA ASN A 27 -1.23 -17.03 -9.27
C ASN A 27 -2.32 -16.11 -8.70
N MET A 28 -2.88 -15.26 -9.56
CA MET A 28 -3.93 -14.32 -9.24
C MET A 28 -5.33 -14.91 -9.41
N ASP A 29 -5.47 -16.25 -9.56
CA ASP A 29 -6.75 -16.95 -9.65
C ASP A 29 -7.37 -17.21 -8.27
N VAL A 30 -6.54 -17.19 -7.23
CA VAL A 30 -6.99 -17.26 -5.84
C VAL A 30 -7.27 -15.84 -5.32
N ARG A 31 -8.55 -15.56 -5.05
CA ARG A 31 -9.02 -14.25 -4.57
C ARG A 31 -8.24 -13.73 -3.37
N PHE A 32 -7.99 -14.60 -2.39
CA PHE A 32 -7.25 -14.22 -1.19
C PHE A 32 -5.81 -13.80 -1.50
N VAL A 33 -5.17 -14.44 -2.49
CA VAL A 33 -3.82 -14.08 -2.95
C VAL A 33 -3.84 -12.71 -3.60
N ALA A 34 -4.80 -12.43 -4.49
CA ALA A 34 -4.94 -11.11 -5.11
C ALA A 34 -5.14 -9.99 -4.08
N VAL A 35 -5.96 -10.23 -3.04
CA VAL A 35 -6.15 -9.30 -1.92
C VAL A 35 -4.84 -9.07 -1.17
N ALA A 36 -4.13 -10.14 -0.82
CA ALA A 36 -2.86 -10.06 -0.11
C ALA A 36 -1.79 -9.30 -0.92
N VAL A 37 -1.68 -9.58 -2.22
CA VAL A 37 -0.76 -8.89 -3.14
C VAL A 37 -1.05 -7.39 -3.18
N TYR A 38 -2.32 -7.00 -3.26
CA TYR A 38 -2.69 -5.59 -3.25
C TYR A 38 -2.37 -4.92 -1.91
N VAL A 39 -2.75 -5.50 -0.78
CA VAL A 39 -2.55 -4.93 0.56
C VAL A 39 -1.06 -4.85 0.92
N ILE A 40 -0.32 -5.93 0.73
CA ILE A 40 1.13 -5.98 1.01
C ILE A 40 1.87 -5.09 0.03
N GLY A 41 1.51 -5.15 -1.26
CA GLY A 41 2.10 -4.29 -2.29
C GLY A 41 1.88 -2.80 -1.99
N MET A 42 0.68 -2.41 -1.55
CA MET A 42 0.39 -1.04 -1.09
C MET A 42 1.34 -0.61 0.02
N ALA A 43 1.54 -1.43 1.04
CA ALA A 43 2.45 -1.11 2.14
C ALA A 43 3.92 -1.04 1.68
N LEU A 44 4.41 -2.02 0.91
CA LEU A 44 5.79 -2.08 0.43
C LEU A 44 6.14 -0.92 -0.49
N PHE A 45 5.30 -0.63 -1.50
CA PHE A 45 5.50 0.52 -2.38
C PHE A 45 5.47 1.83 -1.59
N THR A 46 4.63 1.91 -0.57
CA THR A 46 4.62 3.09 0.31
C THR A 46 5.92 3.22 1.09
N VAL A 47 6.50 2.12 1.59
CA VAL A 47 7.80 2.17 2.27
C VAL A 47 8.88 2.73 1.35
N ILE A 48 8.89 2.28 0.09
CA ILE A 48 9.85 2.70 -0.94
C ILE A 48 9.65 4.16 -1.35
N MET A 49 8.41 4.60 -1.55
CA MET A 49 8.12 5.98 -1.97
C MET A 49 8.05 6.98 -0.81
N GLY A 50 7.99 6.50 0.43
CA GLY A 50 7.86 7.34 1.62
C GLY A 50 6.44 7.88 1.87
N ASN A 51 5.45 7.55 1.01
CA ASN A 51 4.09 8.08 1.14
C ASN A 51 3.00 7.22 0.46
N GLY A 52 1.89 7.02 1.17
CA GLY A 52 0.76 6.20 0.68
C GLY A 52 0.05 6.77 -0.55
N PHE A 53 -0.04 8.09 -0.68
CA PHE A 53 -0.69 8.72 -1.85
C PHE A 53 0.13 8.58 -3.13
N ALA A 54 1.45 8.40 -3.03
CA ALA A 54 2.28 8.10 -4.18
C ALA A 54 2.15 6.62 -4.61
N ALA A 55 2.03 5.71 -3.64
CA ALA A 55 1.84 4.29 -3.89
C ALA A 55 0.48 3.94 -4.47
N PHE A 56 -0.55 4.68 -4.06
CA PHE A 56 -1.93 4.34 -4.37
C PHE A 56 -2.21 4.26 -5.89
N PRO A 57 -1.87 5.25 -6.74
CA PRO A 57 -2.11 5.14 -8.18
C PRO A 57 -1.40 3.95 -8.83
N VAL A 58 -0.17 3.64 -8.38
CA VAL A 58 0.64 2.55 -8.95
C VAL A 58 0.01 1.20 -8.67
N MET A 59 -0.32 0.92 -7.40
CA MET A 59 -0.89 -0.37 -6.99
C MET A 59 -2.36 -0.51 -7.38
N THR A 60 -3.14 0.57 -7.30
CA THR A 60 -4.54 0.57 -7.71
C THR A 60 -4.67 0.45 -9.23
N GLY A 61 -3.84 1.14 -10.01
CA GLY A 61 -3.83 1.00 -11.46
C GLY A 61 -3.24 -0.33 -11.93
N GLY A 62 -2.23 -0.87 -11.23
CA GLY A 62 -1.57 -2.11 -11.61
C GLY A 62 -2.27 -3.39 -11.17
N VAL A 63 -2.87 -3.41 -9.97
CA VAL A 63 -3.46 -4.63 -9.38
C VAL A 63 -4.91 -4.40 -8.94
N GLY A 64 -5.18 -3.32 -8.20
CA GLY A 64 -6.49 -3.10 -7.58
C GLY A 64 -7.65 -3.09 -8.57
N VAL A 65 -7.65 -2.11 -9.49
CA VAL A 65 -8.70 -1.99 -10.50
C VAL A 65 -8.72 -3.17 -11.47
N PRO A 66 -7.61 -3.58 -12.12
CA PRO A 66 -7.68 -4.63 -13.12
C PRO A 66 -8.03 -6.01 -12.54
N VAL A 67 -7.54 -6.35 -11.34
CA VAL A 67 -7.75 -7.68 -10.76
C VAL A 67 -8.90 -7.68 -9.75
N LEU A 68 -8.84 -6.87 -8.69
CA LEU A 68 -9.83 -6.94 -7.62
C LEU A 68 -11.22 -6.47 -8.09
N VAL A 69 -11.27 -5.38 -8.85
CA VAL A 69 -12.53 -4.85 -9.39
C VAL A 69 -12.86 -5.49 -10.74
N GLY A 70 -11.89 -5.60 -11.64
CA GLY A 70 -12.10 -6.08 -13.01
C GLY A 70 -12.42 -7.56 -13.11
N VAL A 71 -11.63 -8.42 -12.44
CA VAL A 71 -11.80 -9.88 -12.49
C VAL A 71 -12.74 -10.38 -11.40
N TYR A 72 -12.55 -9.91 -10.17
CA TYR A 72 -13.33 -10.40 -9.03
C TYR A 72 -14.56 -9.57 -8.67
N HIS A 73 -14.84 -8.50 -9.43
CA HIS A 73 -16.03 -7.65 -9.24
C HIS A 73 -16.18 -7.11 -7.82
N GLY A 74 -15.06 -6.87 -7.13
CA GLY A 74 -15.06 -6.30 -5.79
C GLY A 74 -15.50 -4.84 -5.75
N ASP A 75 -16.03 -4.41 -4.61
CA ASP A 75 -16.43 -3.02 -4.36
C ASP A 75 -15.22 -2.06 -4.45
N PRO A 76 -15.20 -1.13 -5.42
CA PRO A 76 -14.10 -0.18 -5.60
C PRO A 76 -13.91 0.78 -4.44
N ALA A 77 -14.98 1.14 -3.71
CA ALA A 77 -14.92 2.06 -2.59
C ALA A 77 -14.22 1.40 -1.40
N VAL A 78 -14.55 0.13 -1.11
CA VAL A 78 -13.88 -0.65 -0.07
C VAL A 78 -12.41 -0.87 -0.43
N MET A 79 -12.13 -1.23 -1.68
CA MET A 79 -10.76 -1.36 -2.20
C MET A 79 -9.95 -0.08 -1.99
N ALA A 80 -10.50 1.08 -2.38
CA ALA A 80 -9.80 2.35 -2.25
C ALA A 80 -9.54 2.72 -0.78
N ALA A 81 -10.54 2.56 0.09
CA ALA A 81 -10.43 2.91 1.50
C ALA A 81 -9.41 2.03 2.24
N VAL A 82 -9.54 0.71 2.13
CA VAL A 82 -8.65 -0.23 2.83
C VAL A 82 -7.26 -0.28 2.17
N GLY A 83 -7.19 -0.11 0.85
CA GLY A 83 -5.93 0.04 0.12
C GLY A 83 -5.13 1.24 0.63
N MET A 84 -5.77 2.40 0.76
CA MET A 84 -5.12 3.60 1.29
C MET A 84 -4.70 3.43 2.75
N LEU A 85 -5.54 2.80 3.58
CA LEU A 85 -5.18 2.46 4.97
C LEU A 85 -3.95 1.54 5.05
N SER A 86 -3.84 0.60 4.12
CA SER A 86 -2.67 -0.28 3.99
C SER A 86 -1.42 0.49 3.58
N GLY A 87 -1.56 1.51 2.72
CA GLY A 87 -0.48 2.45 2.40
C GLY A 87 0.02 3.21 3.64
N TYR A 88 -0.88 3.68 4.51
CA TYR A 88 -0.47 4.32 5.76
C TYR A 88 0.31 3.39 6.69
N CYS A 89 0.00 2.09 6.71
CA CYS A 89 0.82 1.11 7.44
C CYS A 89 2.27 1.11 6.93
N GLY A 90 2.49 1.24 5.61
CA GLY A 90 3.83 1.41 5.04
C GLY A 90 4.48 2.76 5.39
N THR A 91 3.68 3.82 5.54
CA THR A 91 4.20 5.16 5.91
C THR A 91 4.75 5.17 7.33
N LEU A 92 4.20 4.38 8.24
CA LEU A 92 4.72 4.20 9.59
C LEU A 92 6.09 3.46 9.59
N LEU A 93 6.34 2.63 8.58
CA LEU A 93 7.54 1.80 8.51
C LEU A 93 8.72 2.44 7.77
N THR A 94 8.56 3.63 7.17
CA THR A 94 9.61 4.26 6.34
C THR A 94 10.31 5.44 7.02
N PRO A 95 11.65 5.53 6.94
CA PRO A 95 12.41 6.65 7.51
C PRO A 95 12.23 7.96 6.72
N MET A 96 11.62 7.90 5.53
CA MET A 96 11.35 9.08 4.69
C MET A 96 10.05 9.80 5.06
N ALA A 97 9.21 9.22 5.93
CA ALA A 97 7.96 9.83 6.36
C ALA A 97 8.24 11.04 7.26
N ALA A 98 8.29 12.23 6.65
CA ALA A 98 8.66 13.47 7.33
C ALA A 98 7.80 13.73 8.58
N ASN A 99 6.48 13.68 8.42
CA ASN A 99 5.54 14.06 9.47
C ASN A 99 5.37 13.00 10.56
N PHE A 100 5.70 11.74 10.28
CA PHE A 100 5.43 10.62 11.19
C PHE A 100 6.68 10.13 11.91
N ASN A 101 7.83 10.11 11.23
CA ASN A 101 9.04 9.45 11.71
C ASN A 101 10.21 10.42 11.83
N LEU A 102 10.46 11.25 10.82
CA LEU A 102 11.63 12.14 10.80
C LEU A 102 11.51 13.31 11.78
N VAL A 103 10.41 14.07 11.70
CA VAL A 103 10.20 15.28 12.52
C VAL A 103 10.09 14.92 14.01
N PRO A 104 9.30 13.92 14.44
CA PRO A 104 9.24 13.55 15.85
C PRO A 104 10.58 13.06 16.40
N ALA A 105 11.35 12.28 15.63
CA ALA A 105 12.66 11.82 16.09
C ALA A 105 13.67 12.97 16.24
N ALA A 106 13.64 13.94 15.31
CA ALA A 106 14.49 15.13 15.37
C ALA A 106 14.11 16.05 16.52
N LEU A 107 12.82 16.27 16.78
CA LEU A 107 12.33 17.12 17.87
C LEU A 107 12.60 16.54 19.26
N LEU A 108 12.59 15.21 19.38
CA LEU A 108 12.84 14.51 20.63
C LEU A 108 14.33 14.15 20.82
N GLU A 109 15.21 14.50 19.88
CA GLU A 109 16.64 14.17 19.88
C GLU A 109 16.94 12.67 20.10
N ILE A 110 16.06 11.80 19.60
CA ILE A 110 16.16 10.33 19.75
C ILE A 110 16.71 9.69 18.47
N ASP A 111 17.09 8.41 18.55
CA ASP A 111 17.43 7.61 17.37
C ASP A 111 16.33 7.75 16.31
N LYS A 112 16.74 8.09 15.08
CA LYS A 112 15.86 8.27 13.91
C LYS A 112 14.93 7.08 13.68
N ASN A 113 15.36 5.88 14.08
CA ASN A 113 14.58 4.64 13.93
C ASN A 113 13.77 4.26 15.18
N ALA A 114 13.89 4.96 16.30
CA ALA A 114 13.17 4.61 17.54
C ALA A 114 11.65 4.71 17.36
N VAL A 115 11.18 5.75 16.67
CA VAL A 115 9.75 5.93 16.35
C VAL A 115 9.24 4.77 15.50
N ILE A 116 9.98 4.38 14.47
CA ILE A 116 9.64 3.26 13.60
C ILE A 116 9.58 1.97 14.40
N ARG A 117 10.59 1.67 15.23
CA ARG A 117 10.62 0.45 16.06
C ARG A 117 9.40 0.36 16.99
N ALA A 118 8.95 1.48 17.54
CA ALA A 118 7.74 1.52 18.37
C ALA A 118 6.45 1.29 17.54
N GLN A 119 6.42 1.74 16.29
CA GLN A 119 5.24 1.66 15.42
C GLN A 119 5.14 0.34 14.64
N VAL A 120 6.25 -0.37 14.41
CA VAL A 120 6.32 -1.66 13.71
C VAL A 120 5.24 -2.65 14.16
N PRO A 121 5.07 -2.98 15.45
CA PRO A 121 4.05 -3.94 15.86
C PRO A 121 2.64 -3.50 15.49
N THR A 122 2.32 -2.21 15.64
CA THR A 122 1.02 -1.64 15.28
C THR A 122 0.80 -1.67 13.77
N ALA A 123 1.80 -1.28 12.99
CA ALA A 123 1.73 -1.25 11.53
C ALA A 123 1.52 -2.66 10.95
N ILE A 124 2.26 -3.66 11.45
CA ILE A 124 2.12 -5.05 11.01
C ILE A 124 0.75 -5.61 11.40
N THR A 125 0.30 -5.36 12.64
CA THR A 125 -1.00 -5.85 13.11
C THR A 125 -2.14 -5.25 12.27
N LEU A 126 -2.12 -3.94 12.02
CA LEU A 126 -3.11 -3.28 11.18
C LEU A 126 -3.05 -3.78 9.73
N LEU A 127 -1.85 -4.03 9.18
CA LEU A 127 -1.73 -4.57 7.83
C LEU A 127 -2.37 -5.95 7.71
N ILE A 128 -2.16 -6.83 8.69
CA ILE A 128 -2.81 -8.15 8.74
C ILE A 128 -4.33 -7.99 8.82
N VAL A 129 -4.83 -7.11 9.69
CA VAL A 129 -6.26 -6.82 9.81
C VAL A 129 -6.82 -6.29 8.49
N ASN A 130 -6.08 -5.44 7.76
CA ASN A 130 -6.49 -4.91 6.47
C ASN A 130 -6.63 -5.99 5.39
N VAL A 131 -5.78 -7.03 5.39
CA VAL A 131 -5.94 -8.18 4.49
C VAL A 131 -7.30 -8.83 4.70
N PHE A 132 -7.67 -9.09 5.95
CA PHE A 132 -8.96 -9.70 6.28
C PHE A 132 -10.14 -8.76 6.03
N LEU A 133 -10.04 -7.49 6.43
CA LEU A 133 -11.08 -6.49 6.19
C LEU A 133 -11.37 -6.35 4.70
N LEU A 134 -10.34 -6.21 3.86
CA LEU A 134 -10.52 -6.11 2.42
C LEU A 134 -11.14 -7.39 1.86
N ASN A 135 -10.69 -8.57 2.30
CA ASN A 135 -11.23 -9.84 1.83
C ASN A 135 -12.72 -10.04 2.21
N PHE A 136 -13.18 -9.57 3.37
CA PHE A 136 -14.56 -9.77 3.82
C PHE A 136 -15.52 -8.65 3.38
N LEU A 137 -15.06 -7.40 3.34
CA LEU A 137 -15.94 -6.26 3.04
C LEU A 137 -16.09 -5.99 1.54
N MET A 138 -15.08 -6.32 0.73
CA MET A 138 -15.09 -5.96 -0.69
C MET A 138 -16.01 -6.84 -1.55
N PHE A 139 -16.41 -8.01 -1.07
CA PHE A 139 -17.11 -9.00 -1.90
C PHE A 139 -18.37 -9.52 -1.20
N ARG A 140 -19.17 -8.59 -0.71
CA ARG A 140 -20.45 -8.88 -0.07
C ARG A 140 -21.56 -9.02 -1.09
#